data_AF-A0AA88LEJ9-F1
#
_entry.id   AF-A0AA88LEJ9-F1
#
_cell.length_a   1.000
_cell.length_b   1.000
_cell.length_c   1.000
_cell.angle_alpha   90.00
_cell.angle_beta   90.00
_cell.angle_gamma   90.00
#
_symmetry.space_group_name_H-M   'P 1'
#
loop_
_entity.id
_entity.type
_entity.pdbx_description
1 polymer ?
#
loop_
_entity_poly.entity_id
_entity_poly.type
_entity_poly.pdbx_seq_one_letter_code
_entity_poly.pdbx_strand_id
1 'polypeptide(L)' 'MLSKKAKISLISTTPVSERIIAIGLKDLTANLSVIQVYAPDSSRSDEDSEKFNIKLQSLTDPFPKKA' A
#
# COMPACT_ATOMS: atom_id res chain seq x y z
N MET A 1 -2.91 -17.90 -2.28
CA MET A 1 -1.95 -18.12 -3.39
C MET A 1 -2.34 -17.19 -4.54
N LEU A 2 -1.45 -16.31 -5.03
CA LEU A 2 -1.81 -15.40 -6.15
C LEU A 2 -2.03 -16.18 -7.45
N SER A 3 -3.01 -15.74 -8.25
CA SER A 3 -3.27 -16.29 -9.57
C SER A 3 -2.05 -16.09 -10.50
N LYS A 4 -1.89 -16.96 -11.50
CA LYS A 4 -0.76 -16.88 -12.46
C LYS A 4 -0.70 -15.52 -13.16
N LYS A 5 -1.86 -14.94 -13.50
CA LYS A 5 -1.96 -13.61 -14.11
C LYS A 5 -1.46 -12.51 -13.16
N ALA A 6 -1.90 -12.52 -11.91
CA ALA A 6 -1.50 -11.51 -10.93
C ALA A 6 0.01 -11.57 -10.64
N LYS A 7 0.63 -12.75 -10.66
CA LYS A 7 2.09 -12.90 -10.56
C LYS A 7 2.85 -12.27 -11.74
N ILE A 8 2.32 -12.40 -12.96
CA ILE A 8 2.94 -11.81 -14.16
C ILE A 8 2.81 -10.29 -14.16
N SER A 9 1.68 -9.77 -13.68
CA SER A 9 1.44 -8.33 -13.57
C SER A 9 2.17 -7.67 -12.40
N LEU A 10 2.72 -8.42 -11.45
CA LEU A 10 3.39 -7.87 -10.27
C LEU A 10 4.72 -7.21 -10.66
N ILE A 11 4.78 -5.89 -10.50
CA ILE A 11 5.98 -5.08 -10.78
C ILE A 11 6.70 -4.62 -9.53
N SER A 12 6.00 -4.51 -8.40
CA SER A 12 6.61 -4.12 -7.14
C SER A 12 5.89 -4.76 -5.96
N THR A 13 6.67 -5.04 -4.93
CA THR A 13 6.18 -5.43 -3.60
C THR A 13 7.03 -4.66 -2.60
N THR A 14 6.39 -3.77 -1.86
CA THR A 14 7.05 -2.87 -0.92
C THR A 14 6.46 -3.10 0.46
N PRO A 15 7.13 -3.89 1.32
CA PRO A 15 6.79 -3.96 2.73
C PRO A 15 7.23 -2.65 3.40
N VAL A 16 6.26 -1.81 3.76
CA VAL A 16 6.53 -0.48 4.35
C VAL A 16 6.64 -0.57 5.87
N SER A 17 5.87 -1.47 6.48
CA SER A 17 5.99 -1.84 7.89
C SER A 17 5.28 -3.18 8.13
N GLU A 18 5.31 -3.68 9.36
CA GLU A 18 4.50 -4.85 9.76
C GLU A 18 2.99 -4.66 9.49
N ARG A 19 2.53 -3.41 9.38
CA ARG A 19 1.11 -3.04 9.20
C ARG A 19 0.77 -2.55 7.80
N ILE A 20 1.75 -2.34 6.92
CA ILE A 20 1.53 -1.72 5.61
C ILE A 20 2.33 -2.48 4.56
N ILE A 21 1.62 -3.04 3.58
CA ILE A 21 2.20 -3.65 2.39
C ILE A 21 1.59 -2.99 1.17
N ALA A 22 2.45 -2.55 0.25
CA ALA A 22 2.03 -2.05 -1.05
C ALA A 22 2.48 -3.01 -2.14
N ILE A 23 1.61 -3.23 -3.12
CA ILE A 23 1.97 -3.92 -4.36
C ILE A 23 1.60 -3.05 -5.55
N GLY A 24 2.50 -3.02 -6.53
CA GLY A 24 2.26 -2.45 -7.84
C GLY A 24 1.97 -3.55 -8.84
N LEU A 25 0.87 -3.42 -9.56
CA LEU A 25 0.46 -4.28 -10.64
C LEU A 25 0.44 -3.46 -11.92
N LYS A 26 1.06 -4.01 -12.97
CA LYS A 26 1.02 -3.45 -14.32
C LYS A 26 0.25 -4.39 -15.22
N ASP A 27 -0.76 -3.84 -15.87
CA ASP A 27 -1.48 -4.51 -16.95
C ASP A 27 -1.39 -3.67 -18.23
N LEU A 28 -1.84 -4.24 -19.35
CA LEU A 28 -1.82 -3.59 -20.65
C LEU A 28 -2.65 -2.31 -20.69
N THR A 29 -3.72 -2.24 -19.90
CA THR A 29 -4.72 -1.17 -19.93
C THR A 29 -4.60 -0.17 -18.78
N ALA A 30 -4.00 -0.58 -17.66
CA ALA A 30 -3.86 0.27 -16.48
C ALA A 30 -2.71 -0.20 -15.57
N ASN A 31 -2.17 0.75 -14.81
CA ASN A 31 -1.36 0.48 -13.64
C ASN A 31 -2.26 0.52 -12.41
N LEU A 32 -2.15 -0.48 -11.54
CA LEU A 32 -2.91 -0.60 -10.31
C LEU A 32 -1.95 -0.66 -9.12
N SER A 33 -2.11 0.25 -8.17
CA SER A 33 -1.46 0.18 -6.87
C SER A 33 -2.45 -0.34 -5.84
N VAL A 34 -2.13 -1.44 -5.17
CA VAL A 34 -2.94 -1.99 -4.05
C VAL A 34 -2.16 -1.79 -2.76
N ILE A 35 -2.77 -1.11 -1.80
CA ILE A 35 -2.22 -0.98 -0.45
C ILE A 35 -3.09 -1.80 0.49
N GLN A 36 -2.46 -2.73 1.19
CA GLN A 36 -3.05 -3.42 2.32
C GLN A 36 -2.54 -2.78 3.62
N VAL A 37 -3.48 -2.38 4.47
CA VAL A 37 -3.20 -1.73 5.75
C VAL A 37 -3.89 -2.47 6.91
N TYR A 38 -3.16 -2.65 8.01
CA TYR A 38 -3.71 -3.06 9.30
C TYR A 38 -3.69 -1.87 10.25
N ALA A 39 -4.83 -1.18 10.33
CA ALA A 39 -4.95 0.06 11.09
C ALA A 39 -4.58 -0.15 12.57
N PRO A 40 -3.92 0.83 13.21
CA PRO A 40 -3.77 0.83 14.66
C PRO A 40 -5.15 0.82 15.33
N ASP A 41 -5.28 0.01 16.36
CA ASP A 41 -6.47 -0.05 17.22
C ASP A 41 -6.44 1.07 18.27
N SER A 42 -7.58 1.32 18.92
CA SER A 42 -7.71 2.40 19.92
C SER A 42 -6.87 2.19 21.19
N SER A 43 -6.14 1.07 21.29
CA SER A 43 -5.20 0.81 22.38
C SER A 43 -3.81 1.41 22.15
N ARG A 44 -3.54 1.89 20.93
CA ARG A 44 -2.25 2.49 20.55
C ARG A 44 -2.19 3.95 20.95
N SER A 45 -0.97 4.44 21.20
CA SER A 45 -0.76 5.86 21.47
C SER A 45 -1.11 6.72 20.25
N ASP A 46 -1.46 7.97 20.51
CA ASP A 46 -1.69 8.95 19.45
C ASP A 46 -0.42 9.13 18.59
N GLU A 47 0.76 9.09 19.21
CA GLU A 47 2.05 9.16 18.51
C GLU A 47 2.26 7.99 17.53
N ASP A 48 1.91 6.76 17.92
CA ASP A 48 2.00 5.59 17.03
C ASP A 48 1.02 5.71 15.87
N SER A 49 -0.18 6.23 16.14
CA SER A 49 -1.21 6.48 15.13
C SER A 49 -0.78 7.56 14.14
N GLU A 50 -0.16 8.63 14.62
CA GLU A 50 0.37 9.70 13.77
C GLU A 50 1.53 9.21 12.89
N LYS A 51 2.50 8.48 13.47
CA LYS A 51 3.58 7.83 12.70
C LYS A 51 3.05 6.89 11.62
N PHE A 52 1.99 6.14 11.93
CA PHE A 52 1.32 5.28 10.95
C PHE A 52 0.72 6.10 9.80
N ASN A 53 -0.01 7.17 10.12
CA ASN A 53 -0.64 8.03 9.13
C ASN A 53 0.39 8.74 8.22
N ILE A 54 1.48 9.26 8.79
CA ILE A 54 2.56 9.89 8.02
C ILE A 54 3.18 8.91 7.02
N LYS A 55 3.43 7.66 7.44
CA LYS A 55 3.95 6.61 6.55
C LYS A 55 2.97 6.27 5.43
N LEU A 56 1.69 6.13 5.76
CA LEU A 56 0.65 5.85 4.79
C LEU A 56 0.51 6.99 3.77
N GLN A 57 0.54 8.23 4.23
CA GLN A 57 0.47 9.42 3.38
C GLN A 57 1.65 9.47 2.42
N SER A 58 2.88 9.33 2.93
CA SER A 58 4.11 9.33 2.13
C SER A 58 4.11 8.24 1.04
N LEU A 59 3.47 7.09 1.32
CA LEU A 59 3.30 6.00 0.35
C LEU A 59 2.27 6.36 -0.74
N THR A 60 1.20 7.06 -0.39
CA THR A 60 0.11 7.42 -1.32
C THR A 60 0.35 8.69 -2.12
N ASP A 61 1.20 9.60 -1.64
CA ASP A 61 1.48 10.87 -2.31
C ASP A 61 1.98 10.76 -3.77
N PRO A 62 2.83 9.79 -4.14
CA PRO A 62 3.25 9.63 -5.53
C PRO A 62 2.16 9.01 -6.43
N PHE A 63 1.03 8.55 -5.88
CA PHE A 63 -0.03 7.96 -6.69
C PHE A 63 -0.84 9.02 -7.41
N PRO A 64 -1.36 8.71 -8.61
CA PRO A 64 -2.19 9.65 -9.36
C PRO A 64 -3.42 10.04 -8.52
N LYS A 65 -3.51 11.31 -8.15
CA LYS A 65 -4.68 11.90 -7.49
C LYS A 65 -5.72 12.20 -8.59
N LYS A 66 -7.01 12.07 -8.27
CA LYS A 66 -8.09 12.51 -9.19
C LYS A 66 -7.82 13.97 -9.56
N ALA A 67 -7.72 14.26 -10.86
CA ALA A 67 -7.69 15.61 -11.42
C ALA A 67 -9.05 16.30 -11.25
#